data_AF-A0A941A8H6-F1
#
_entry.id   AF-A0A941A8H6-F1
#
_cell.length_a   1.000
_cell.length_b   1.000
_cell.length_c   1.000
_cell.angle_alpha   90.00
_cell.angle_beta   90.00
_cell.angle_gamma   90.00
#
_symmetry.space_group_name_H-M   'P 1'
#
loop_
_entity.id
_entity.type
_entity.pdbx_description
1 polymer ?
#
loop_
_entity_poly.entity_id
_entity_poly.type
_entity_poly.pdbx_seq_one_letter_code
_entity_poly.pdbx_strand_id
1 'polypeptide(L)' 'MLDQVLDLFSIKPDFDLQIIRPRQTLAQITARAMTGLHSVFSEIKPDFVVVQGDTSTTFLGA' A
#
# COMPACT_ATOMS: atom_id res chain seq x y z
N MET A 1 12.69 1.66 7.16
CA MET A 1 13.42 1.22 5.94
C MET A 1 12.78 1.83 4.70
N LEU A 2 11.45 1.79 4.53
CA LEU A 2 10.77 2.45 3.41
C LEU A 2 11.00 3.98 3.40
N ASP A 3 10.83 4.64 4.54
CA ASP A 3 10.96 6.11 4.65
C ASP A 3 12.34 6.61 4.19
N GLN A 4 13.40 5.88 4.54
CA GLN A 4 14.77 6.21 4.12
C GLN A 4 14.95 6.16 2.60
N VAL A 5 14.26 5.23 1.92
CA VAL A 5 14.31 5.11 0.46
C VAL A 5 13.47 6.22 -0.19
N LEU A 6 12.29 6.51 0.35
CA LEU A 6 11.45 7.63 -0.12
C LEU A 6 12.20 8.96 -0.04
N ASP A 7 12.86 9.22 1.09
CA ASP A 7 13.69 10.41 1.32
C ASP A 7 14.85 10.49 0.33
N LEU A 8 15.55 9.36 0.09
CA LEU A 8 16.67 9.30 -0.85
C LEU A 8 16.27 9.72 -2.28
N PHE A 9 15.07 9.34 -2.72
CA PHE A 9 14.54 9.69 -4.04
C PHE A 9 13.66 10.94 -4.05
N SER A 10 13.52 11.64 -2.91
CA SER A 10 12.64 12.81 -2.75
C SER A 10 11.18 12.53 -3.16
N ILE A 11 10.70 11.32 -2.89
CA ILE A 11 9.33 10.90 -3.20
C ILE A 11 8.46 11.12 -1.97
N LYS A 12 7.43 11.97 -2.12
CA LYS A 12 6.39 12.16 -1.10
C LYS A 12 5.13 11.41 -1.51
N PRO A 13 4.69 10.37 -0.78
CA PRO A 13 3.43 9.71 -1.05
C PRO A 13 2.24 10.64 -0.80
N ASP A 14 1.25 10.63 -1.69
CA ASP A 14 -0.04 11.32 -1.46
C ASP A 14 -0.88 10.59 -0.42
N PHE A 15 -0.77 9.25 -0.37
CA PHE A 15 -1.47 8.39 0.58
C PHE A 15 -0.48 7.44 1.27
N ASP A 16 -0.53 7.40 2.60
CA ASP A 16 0.14 6.38 3.43
C ASP A 16 -0.92 5.61 4.22
N LEU A 17 -1.09 4.33 3.91
CA LEU A 17 -2.11 3.48 4.54
C LEU A 17 -1.70 3.00 5.96
N GLN A 18 -0.43 3.12 6.34
CA GLN A 18 0.10 2.75 7.66
C GLN A 18 -0.30 1.34 8.15
N ILE A 19 -0.41 0.37 7.23
CA ILE A 19 -0.98 -0.96 7.50
C ILE A 19 -0.01 -1.97 8.14
N ILE A 20 1.30 -1.68 8.10
CA ILE A 20 2.34 -2.57 8.62
C ILE A 20 2.38 -2.50 10.14
N ARG A 21 2.31 -3.66 10.79
CA ARG A 21 2.37 -3.83 12.25
C ARG A 21 3.32 -4.98 12.62
N PRO A 22 4.02 -4.89 13.77
CA PRO A 22 4.85 -5.99 14.25
C PRO A 22 4.04 -7.28 14.46
N ARG A 23 4.60 -8.43 14.06
CA ARG A 23 4.03 -9.78 14.27
C ARG A 23 2.60 -9.98 13.73
N GLN A 24 2.20 -9.21 12.72
CA GLN A 24 0.92 -9.42 12.04
C GLN A 24 0.92 -10.69 11.20
N THR A 25 -0.25 -11.33 11.07
CA THR A 25 -0.44 -12.46 10.15
C THR A 25 -0.69 -11.97 8.71
N LEU A 26 -0.56 -12.88 7.74
CA LEU A 26 -0.92 -12.60 6.34
C LEU A 26 -2.38 -12.14 6.20
N ALA A 27 -3.31 -12.83 6.88
CA ALA A 27 -4.72 -12.44 6.86
C ALA A 27 -4.94 -11.02 7.40
N GLN A 28 -4.20 -10.62 8.45
CA GLN A 28 -4.33 -9.28 9.05
C GLN A 28 -3.78 -8.17 8.14
N ILE A 29 -2.62 -8.37 7.51
CA ILE A 29 -2.09 -7.38 6.56
C ILE A 29 -3.00 -7.28 5.33
N THR A 30 -3.49 -8.41 4.82
CA THR A 30 -4.41 -8.45 3.68
C THR A 30 -5.69 -7.68 3.95
N ALA A 31 -6.33 -7.93 5.10
CA ALA A 31 -7.57 -7.22 5.46
C ALA A 31 -7.34 -5.70 5.59
N ARG A 32 -6.24 -5.27 6.22
CA ARG A 32 -5.93 -3.84 6.35
C ARG A 32 -5.62 -3.16 5.02
N ALA A 33 -4.82 -3.81 4.17
CA ALA A 33 -4.49 -3.32 2.84
C ALA A 33 -5.74 -3.18 1.97
N MET A 34 -6.61 -4.20 1.96
CA MET A 34 -7.85 -4.19 1.18
C MET A 34 -8.77 -3.03 1.59
N THR A 35 -9.00 -2.84 2.88
CA THR A 35 -9.85 -1.72 3.37
C THR A 35 -9.21 -0.36 3.08
N GLY A 36 -7.89 -0.23 3.26
CA GLY A 36 -7.17 1.01 2.99
C GLY A 36 -7.20 1.41 1.51
N LEU A 37 -6.89 0.46 0.61
CA LEU A 37 -6.93 0.68 -0.83
C LEU A 37 -8.34 0.98 -1.32
N HIS A 38 -9.37 0.31 -0.79
CA HIS A 38 -10.76 0.60 -1.13
C HIS A 38 -11.13 2.06 -0.83
N SER A 39 -10.70 2.60 0.31
CA SER A 39 -10.92 4.01 0.65
C SER A 39 -10.27 4.94 -0.37
N VAL A 40 -9.00 4.69 -0.72
CA VAL A 40 -8.25 5.53 -1.66
C VAL A 40 -8.84 5.46 -3.07
N PHE A 41 -9.13 4.27 -3.59
CA PHE A 41 -9.68 4.11 -4.94
C PHE A 41 -11.09 4.67 -5.09
N SER A 42 -11.88 4.66 -4.01
CA SER A 42 -13.20 5.29 -4.02
C SER A 42 -13.12 6.82 -4.10
N GLU A 43 -12.06 7.40 -3.54
CA GLU A 43 -11.80 8.84 -3.58
C GLU A 43 -11.24 9.29 -4.94
N ILE A 44 -10.15 8.67 -5.40
CA ILE A 44 -9.40 9.17 -6.56
C ILE A 44 -9.79 8.52 -7.89
N LYS A 45 -10.49 7.37 -7.86
CA LYS A 45 -10.98 6.62 -9.03
C LYS A 45 -9.94 6.51 -10.16
N PRO A 46 -8.82 5.82 -9.92
CA PRO A 46 -7.73 5.77 -10.89
C PRO A 46 -8.13 4.96 -12.13
N ASP A 47 -7.70 5.40 -13.32
CA ASP A 47 -7.88 4.63 -14.56
C ASP A 47 -6.94 3.41 -14.64
N PHE A 48 -5.77 3.52 -14.01
CA PHE A 48 -4.75 2.47 -13.97
C PHE A 48 -4.08 2.41 -12.61
N VAL A 49 -3.72 1.19 -12.20
CA VAL A 49 -2.90 0.93 -11.01
C VAL A 49 -1.68 0.13 -11.43
N VAL A 50 -0.49 0.57 -11.01
CA VAL A 50 0.77 -0.14 -11.26
C VAL A 50 1.27 -0.70 -9.93
N VAL A 51 1.50 -2.02 -9.92
CA VAL A 51 2.03 -2.74 -8.76
C VAL A 51 3.35 -3.42 -9.12
N GLN A 52 4.19 -3.71 -8.12
CA GLN A 52 5.54 -4.25 -8.32
C GLN A 52 5.83 -5.44 -7.40
N GLY A 53 6.51 -6.46 -7.93
CA GLY A 53 6.95 -7.64 -7.18
C GLY A 53 5.88 -8.72 -7.02
N ASP A 54 5.95 -9.45 -5.92
CA ASP A 54 5.12 -10.62 -5.59
C ASP A 54 4.54 -10.57 -4.16
N THR A 55 4.45 -9.36 -3.61
CA THR A 55 4.01 -9.15 -2.22
C THR A 55 2.49 -9.24 -2.06
N SER A 56 2.00 -9.47 -0.84
CA SER A 56 0.55 -9.42 -0.57
C SER A 56 -0.07 -8.07 -0.92
N THR A 57 0.68 -6.97 -0.81
CA THR A 57 0.25 -5.65 -1.25
C THR A 57 0.15 -5.53 -2.77
N THR A 58 1.01 -6.22 -3.53
CA THR A 58 0.95 -6.30 -4.99
C THR A 58 -0.35 -6.99 -5.43
N PHE A 59 -0.68 -8.13 -4.83
CA PHE A 59 -1.91 -8.88 -5.13
C PHE A 59 -3.18 -8.04 -4.89
N LEU A 60 -3.17 -7.15 -3.90
CA LEU A 60 -4.35 -6.35 -3.53
C LEU A 60 -4.52 -5.07 -4.34
N GLY A 61 -3.46 -4.60 -5.00
CA GLY A 61 -3.51 -3.45 -5.90
C GLY A 61 -3.70 -3.82 -7.38
N ALA A 62 -3.68 -5.11 -7.71
CA ALA A 62 -3.97 -5.64 -9.04
C ALA A 62 -5.46 -5.96 -9.18
#